data_AF-F3NEW8-F1
#
_entry.id   AF-F3NEW8-F1
#
_cell.length_a   1.000
_cell.length_b   1.000
_cell.length_c   1.000
_cell.angle_alpha   90.00
_cell.angle_beta   90.00
_cell.angle_gamma   90.00
#
_symmetry.space_group_name_H-M   'P 1'
#
loop_
_entity.id
_entity.type
_entity.pdbx_description
1 polymer ?
#
loop_
_entity_poly.entity_id
_entity_poly.type
_entity_poly.pdbx_seq_one_letter_code
_entity_poly.pdbx_strand_id
1 'polypeptide(L)' 'MPAGEVWPSARWRPSPTGPSTVLAADGLEHLELLHQVDNRASCRVAHKSRYVLDTVLPAAPPSCPGEGHLHVRRREA' A
#
# COMPACT_ATOMS: atom_id res chain seq x y z
N MET A 1 -10.30 -19.36 -13.21
CA MET A 1 -9.63 -18.04 -13.22
C MET A 1 -8.54 -18.10 -12.18
N PRO A 2 -7.24 -18.03 -12.52
CA PRO A 2 -6.21 -18.29 -11.52
C PRO A 2 -6.22 -17.16 -10.48
N ALA A 3 -6.52 -17.52 -9.24
CA ALA A 3 -6.27 -16.73 -8.05
C ALA A 3 -4.75 -16.64 -7.89
N GLY A 4 -4.16 -15.62 -8.49
CA GLY A 4 -2.72 -15.50 -8.63
C GLY A 4 -2.31 -14.07 -8.90
N GLU A 5 -2.76 -13.14 -8.07
CA GLU A 5 -2.02 -11.91 -7.82
C GLU A 5 -1.87 -11.83 -6.30
N VAL A 6 -0.75 -12.36 -5.83
CA VAL A 6 -0.26 -12.17 -4.46
C VAL A 6 -0.25 -10.67 -4.19
N TRP A 7 -0.59 -10.25 -2.96
CA TRP A 7 -0.46 -8.85 -2.53
C TRP A 7 0.86 -8.29 -3.08
N PRO A 8 0.84 -7.26 -3.95
CA PRO A 8 2.04 -6.81 -4.63
C PRO A 8 3.10 -6.51 -3.57
N SER A 9 4.15 -7.33 -3.56
CA SER A 9 5.32 -7.18 -2.71
C SER A 9 5.12 -7.18 -1.19
N ALA A 10 4.40 -8.15 -0.61
CA ALA A 10 4.45 -8.43 0.84
C ALA A 10 5.77 -9.13 1.27
N ARG A 11 6.92 -8.67 0.81
CA ARG A 11 8.23 -8.99 1.40
C ARG A 11 8.90 -7.70 1.85
N TRP A 12 8.36 -7.09 2.88
CA TRP A 12 9.09 -6.12 3.69
C TRP A 12 10.31 -6.83 4.32
N ARG A 13 11.50 -6.63 3.75
CA ARG A 13 12.79 -6.94 4.38
C ARG A 13 13.32 -5.64 4.98
N PRO A 14 13.27 -5.42 6.29
CA PRO A 14 14.00 -4.30 6.87
C PRO A 14 15.51 -4.57 6.70
N SER A 15 16.21 -3.63 6.07
CA SER A 15 17.68 -3.52 6.09
C SER A 15 18.09 -2.30 6.93
N PRO A 16 19.29 -2.31 7.53
CA PRO A 16 19.58 -1.66 8.80
C PRO A 16 19.46 -0.14 8.71
N THR A 17 19.18 0.47 9.86
CA THR A 17 18.97 1.88 10.17
C THR A 17 20.00 2.81 9.50
N GLY A 18 19.81 3.10 8.22
CA GLY A 18 20.48 4.16 7.48
C GLY A 18 19.60 5.41 7.43
N PRO A 19 20.14 6.58 7.05
CA PRO A 19 19.33 7.76 6.81
C PRO A 19 18.23 7.41 5.80
N SER A 20 16.99 7.80 6.10
CA SER A 20 15.88 7.68 5.15
C SER A 20 16.20 8.62 3.98
N THR A 21 16.68 8.06 2.87
CA THR A 21 17.00 8.83 1.67
C THR A 21 15.71 9.43 1.11
N VAL A 22 15.78 10.68 0.68
CA VAL A 22 14.68 11.30 -0.05
C VAL A 22 14.61 10.63 -1.42
N LEU A 23 13.44 10.11 -1.79
CA LEU A 23 13.20 9.71 -3.19
C LEU A 23 13.19 10.98 -4.04
N ALA A 24 14.02 11.02 -5.07
CA ALA A 24 13.91 12.08 -6.08
C ALA A 24 12.51 12.00 -6.72
N ALA A 25 11.84 13.14 -6.85
CA ALA A 25 10.48 13.20 -7.40
C ALA A 25 10.41 12.93 -8.91
N ASP A 26 11.56 12.96 -9.59
CA ASP A 26 11.64 12.73 -11.02
C ASP A 26 11.32 11.26 -11.35
N GLY A 27 10.28 11.02 -12.13
CA GLY A 27 9.79 9.69 -12.51
C GLY A 27 8.89 8.97 -11.49
N LEU A 28 8.51 9.59 -10.37
CA LEU A 28 7.56 9.00 -9.42
C LEU A 28 6.11 9.29 -9.85
N GLU A 29 5.44 8.30 -10.42
CA GLU A 29 4.08 8.44 -10.96
C GLU A 29 2.98 8.23 -9.92
N HIS A 30 3.19 7.35 -8.94
CA HIS A 30 2.22 7.12 -7.87
C HIS A 30 2.84 6.54 -6.60
N LEU A 31 2.10 6.64 -5.51
CA LEU A 31 2.38 6.05 -4.22
C LEU A 31 1.23 5.12 -3.83
N GLU A 32 1.58 3.95 -3.31
CA GLU A 32 0.64 2.94 -2.83
C GLU A 32 0.66 2.89 -1.30
N LEU A 33 -0.53 2.79 -0.70
CA LEU A 33 -0.73 2.62 0.73
C LEU A 33 -1.63 1.40 0.95
N LEU A 34 -1.08 0.40 1.62
CA LEU A 34 -1.75 -0.88 1.88
C LEU A 34 -2.01 -1.04 3.38
N HIS A 35 -3.23 -1.41 3.77
CA HIS A 35 -3.56 -1.75 5.16
C HIS A 35 -4.77 -2.70 5.23
N GLN A 36 -4.99 -3.37 6.37
CA GLN A 36 -6.15 -4.24 6.58
C GLN A 36 -7.47 -3.43 6.59
N VAL A 37 -8.56 -4.00 6.05
CA VAL A 37 -9.88 -3.34 5.92
C VAL A 37 -10.42 -2.83 7.27
N ASP A 38 -10.15 -3.56 8.36
CA ASP A 38 -10.62 -3.23 9.70
C ASP A 38 -9.88 -2.03 10.35
N ASN A 39 -8.75 -1.59 9.78
CA ASN A 39 -8.00 -0.43 10.25
C ASN A 39 -8.63 0.89 9.76
N ARG A 40 -9.79 1.23 10.33
CA ARG A 40 -10.54 2.46 10.04
C ARG A 40 -9.79 3.75 10.35
N ALA A 41 -8.75 3.70 11.19
CA ALA A 41 -7.90 4.86 11.47
C ALA A 41 -7.01 5.16 10.26
N SER A 42 -6.38 4.14 9.68
CA SER A 42 -5.58 4.26 8.46
C SER A 42 -6.40 4.74 7.26
N CYS A 43 -7.63 4.26 7.06
CA CYS A 43 -8.51 4.80 6.01
C CYS A 43 -8.74 6.31 6.13
N ARG A 44 -8.96 6.81 7.36
CA ARG A 44 -9.17 8.24 7.59
C ARG A 44 -7.91 9.06 7.27
N VAL A 45 -6.73 8.53 7.59
CA VAL A 45 -5.45 9.15 7.22
C VAL A 45 -5.25 9.12 5.71
N ALA A 46 -5.48 7.98 5.05
CA ALA A 46 -5.39 7.83 3.60
C ALA A 46 -6.23 8.88 2.87
N HIS A 47 -7.50 9.01 3.25
CA HIS A 47 -8.41 10.01 2.68
C HIS A 47 -7.91 11.45 2.90
N LYS A 48 -7.50 11.80 4.13
CA LYS A 48 -6.96 13.13 4.45
C LYS A 48 -5.67 13.44 3.66
N SER A 49 -4.90 12.41 3.32
CA SER A 49 -3.65 12.51 2.57
C SER A 49 -3.83 12.35 1.05
N ARG A 50 -5.08 12.33 0.55
CA ARG A 50 -5.43 12.19 -0.88
C ARG A 50 -5.06 10.85 -1.52
N TYR A 51 -4.98 9.79 -0.73
CA TYR A 51 -4.90 8.43 -1.25
C TYR A 51 -6.32 7.89 -1.47
N VAL A 52 -6.70 7.70 -2.74
CA VAL A 52 -8.02 7.20 -3.13
C VAL A 52 -8.03 5.68 -3.03
N LEU A 53 -9.12 5.09 -2.52
CA LEU A 53 -9.28 3.63 -2.52
C LEU A 53 -9.31 3.13 -3.97
N ASP A 54 -8.39 2.25 -4.32
CA ASP A 54 -8.24 1.70 -5.66
C ASP A 54 -8.86 0.30 -5.72
N THR A 55 -8.55 -0.58 -4.76
CA THR A 55 -9.14 -1.92 -4.67
C THR A 55 -9.11 -2.50 -3.25
N VAL A 56 -9.96 -3.50 -3.02
CA VAL A 56 -9.91 -4.38 -1.85
C VAL A 56 -9.21 -5.68 -2.26
N LEU A 57 -8.08 -5.98 -1.64
CA LEU A 57 -7.31 -7.19 -1.87
C LEU A 57 -7.83 -8.35 -1.01
N PRO A 58 -7.95 -9.57 -1.57
CA PRO A 58 -8.38 -10.75 -0.82
C PRO A 58 -7.35 -11.11 0.26
N ALA A 59 -7.75 -11.81 1.32
CA ALA A 59 -6.80 -12.32 2.30
C ALA A 59 -5.73 -13.24 1.67
N ALA A 60 -4.49 -13.15 2.16
CA ALA A 60 -3.37 -14.01 1.75
C ALA A 60 -2.60 -14.58 2.96
N PRO A 61 -3.17 -15.57 3.69
CA PRO A 61 -2.53 -16.16 4.86
C PRO A 61 -1.24 -16.95 4.51
N PRO A 62 -0.26 -17.06 5.44
CA PRO A 62 -0.27 -16.47 6.79
C PRO A 62 0.19 -15.00 6.80
N SER A 63 0.78 -14.50 5.72
CA SER A 63 1.41 -13.18 5.67
C SER A 63 0.40 -12.03 5.80
N CYS A 64 -0.81 -12.22 5.29
CA CYS A 64 -1.89 -11.24 5.35
C CYS A 64 -3.21 -11.98 5.69
N PRO A 65 -3.51 -12.20 6.98
CA PRO A 65 -4.64 -13.04 7.40
C PRO A 65 -6.03 -12.52 6.99
N GLY A 66 -6.18 -11.22 6.75
CA GLY A 66 -7.44 -10.59 6.36
C GLY A 66 -7.33 -9.81 5.04
N GLU A 67 -8.47 -9.34 4.57
CA GLU A 67 -8.58 -8.48 3.39
C GLU A 67 -7.87 -7.14 3.60
N GLY A 68 -7.34 -6.57 2.53
CA GLY A 68 -6.62 -5.30 2.55
C GLY A 68 -7.27 -4.23 1.69
N HIS A 69 -7.14 -2.97 2.07
CA HIS A 69 -7.36 -1.83 1.17
C HIS A 69 -6.04 -1.42 0.54
N LEU A 70 -6.01 -1.33 -0.78
CA LEU A 70 -5.01 -0.61 -1.54
C LEU A 70 -5.53 0.79 -1.84
N HIS A 71 -4.88 1.81 -1.29
CA HIS A 71 -5.12 3.19 -1.65
C HIS A 71 -3.96 3.74 -2.48
N VAL A 72 -4.27 4.51 -3.53
CA VAL A 72 -3.28 5.08 -4.45
C VAL A 72 -3.35 6.59 -4.45
N ARG A 73 -2.19 7.25 -4.38
CA ARG A 73 -2.04 8.67 -4.69
C ARG A 73 -1.19 8.80 -5.94
N ARG A 74 -1.76 9.33 -7.02
CA ARG A 74 -1.05 9.59 -8.28
C ARG A 74 -0.44 10.98 -8.25
N ARG A 75 0.63 11.19 -9.01
CA ARG A 75 1.18 12.52 -9.26
C ARG A 75 0.08 13.39 -9.88
N GLU A 76 -0.12 14.58 -9.33
CA GLU A 76 -0.99 15.58 -9.92
C GLU A 76 -0.33 16.04 -11.25
N ALA A 77 -1.09 16.12 -12.34
CA ALA A 77 -0.58 16.58 -13.64
C ALA A 77 -0.14 18.06 -13.60
#